data_AF-A0A2J6TA60-F1
#
_entry.id   AF-A0A2J6TA60-F1
#
_cell.length_a   1.000
_cell.length_b   1.000
_cell.length_c   1.000
_cell.angle_alpha   90.00
_cell.angle_beta   90.00
_cell.angle_gamma   90.00
#
_symmetry.space_group_name_H-M   'P 1'
#
loop_
_entity.id
_entity.type
_entity.pdbx_description
1 polymer ?
#
loop_
_entity_poly.entity_id
_entity_poly.type
_entity_poly.pdbx_seq_one_letter_code
_entity_poly.pdbx_strand_id
1 'polypeptide(L)' 'MAKFDPEEEKRMAQASDFYARNPHVKKSAIAHQFRVKYRLWKARLAGRKPQNTKGGYNKTLTPD' A
#
# COMPACT_ATOMS: atom_id res chain seq x y z
N MET A 1 -0.41 10.93 -16.06
CA MET A 1 0.69 10.84 -15.08
C MET A 1 0.15 11.27 -13.72
N ALA A 2 0.19 10.40 -12.70
CA ALA A 2 -0.25 10.77 -11.36
C ALA A 2 0.72 11.85 -10.84
N LYS A 3 0.21 13.06 -10.61
CA LYS A 3 0.98 14.16 -10.01
C LYS A 3 1.49 13.69 -8.66
N PHE A 4 2.81 13.67 -8.50
CA PHE A 4 3.45 13.32 -7.24
C PHE A 4 3.06 14.39 -6.20
N ASP A 5 2.30 13.99 -5.18
CA ASP A 5 1.95 14.85 -4.05
C ASP A 5 2.99 14.62 -2.94
N PRO A 6 3.91 15.57 -2.70
CA PRO A 6 4.94 15.42 -1.66
C PRO A 6 4.34 15.32 -0.26
N GLU A 7 3.13 15.83 -0.02
CA GLU A 7 2.43 15.69 1.27
C GLU A 7 1.83 14.29 1.44
N GLU A 8 1.45 13.60 0.36
CA GLU A 8 1.03 12.20 0.42
C GLU A 8 2.20 11.29 0.79
N GLU A 9 3.40 11.58 0.26
CA GLU A 9 4.63 10.83 0.55
C GLU A 9 5.05 10.94 2.03
N LYS A 10 5.03 12.16 2.59
CA LYS A 10 5.30 12.39 4.03
C LYS A 10 4.34 11.61 4.93
N ARG A 11 3.04 11.65 4.61
CA ARG A 11 2.01 10.91 5.36
C ARG A 11 2.22 9.39 5.26
N MET A 12 2.65 8.87 4.12
CA MET A 12 2.98 7.45 3.97
C MET A 12 4.20 7.03 4.79
N ALA A 13 5.23 7.88 4.87
CA ALA A 13 6.39 7.63 5.73
C ALA A 13 5.97 7.58 7.21
N GLN A 14 5.24 8.59 7.69
CA GLN A 14 4.73 8.65 9.06
C GLN A 14 3.84 7.46 9.43
N ALA A 15 2.95 7.04 8.53
CA ALA A 15 2.13 5.86 8.73
C ALA A 15 2.98 4.59 8.86
N SER A 16 4.06 4.48 8.08
CA SER A 16 4.98 3.34 8.12
C SER A 16 5.74 3.29 9.45
N ASP A 17 6.25 4.43 9.91
CA ASP A 17 6.93 4.55 11.22
C ASP A 17 5.98 4.19 12.37
N PHE A 18 4.73 4.63 12.29
CA PHE A 18 3.71 4.30 13.28
C PHE A 18 3.41 2.80 13.32
N TYR A 19 3.28 2.16 12.15
CA TYR A 19 3.06 0.72 12.04
C TYR A 19 4.26 -0.09 12.54
N ALA A 20 5.49 0.38 12.31
CA ALA A 20 6.70 -0.27 12.84
C ALA A 20 6.73 -0.28 14.37
N ARG A 21 6.24 0.80 15.01
CA ARG A 21 6.12 0.89 16.49
C ARG A 21 4.90 0.15 17.04
N ASN A 22 3.84 0.00 16.23
CA ASN A 22 2.57 -0.59 16.64
C ASN A 22 2.10 -1.68 15.66
N PRO A 23 2.82 -2.82 15.56
CA PRO A 23 2.50 -3.87 14.59
C PRO A 23 1.15 -4.55 14.84
N HIS A 24 0.61 -4.44 16.06
CA HIS A 24 -0.68 -4.99 16.46
C HIS A 24 -1.88 -4.16 15.94
N VAL A 25 -1.67 -2.90 15.57
CA VAL A 25 -2.75 -2.03 15.09
C VAL A 25 -3.12 -2.40 13.66
N LYS A 26 -4.42 -2.45 13.38
CA LYS A 26 -4.94 -2.76 12.04
C LYS A 26 -4.44 -1.74 11.02
N LYS A 27 -3.78 -2.23 9.96
CA LYS A 27 -3.30 -1.40 8.84
C LYS A 27 -4.38 -0.50 8.24
N SER A 28 -5.63 -0.97 8.15
CA SER A 28 -6.74 -0.12 7.66
C SER A 28 -6.95 1.12 8.54
N ALA A 29 -6.96 0.95 9.86
CA ALA A 29 -7.11 2.04 10.81
C ALA A 29 -5.98 3.07 10.69
N ILE A 30 -4.73 2.61 10.57
CA ILE A 30 -3.56 3.49 10.35
C ILE A 30 -3.72 4.26 9.04
N ALA A 31 -4.11 3.61 7.96
CA ALA A 31 -4.28 4.28 6.67
C ALA A 31 -5.37 5.38 6.72
N HIS A 32 -6.47 5.13 7.43
CA HIS A 32 -7.50 6.14 7.67
C HIS A 32 -6.99 7.30 8.53
N GLN A 33 -6.28 7.00 9.63
CA GLN A 33 -5.74 8.00 10.56
C GLN A 33 -4.77 8.96 9.86
N PHE A 34 -3.85 8.44 9.06
CA PHE A 34 -2.87 9.25 8.31
C PHE A 34 -3.40 9.76 6.97
N ARG A 35 -4.68 9.49 6.64
CA ARG A 35 -5.34 9.87 5.37
C ARG A 35 -4.51 9.48 4.14
N VAL A 36 -3.97 8.26 4.13
CA VAL A 36 -3.18 7.68 3.03
C VAL A 36 -3.96 6.61 2.27
N LYS A 37 -3.64 6.43 0.99
CA LYS A 37 -4.26 5.36 0.18
C LYS A 37 -3.78 4.00 0.67
N TYR A 38 -4.67 3.25 1.31
CA TYR A 38 -4.38 1.93 1.90
C TYR A 38 -3.65 0.96 0.95
N ARG A 39 -4.07 0.88 -0.31
CA ARG A 39 -3.44 -0.03 -1.31
C ARG A 39 -1.99 0.35 -1.61
N LEU A 40 -1.71 1.65 -1.77
CA LEU A 40 -0.36 2.15 -2.06
C LEU A 40 0.55 1.94 -0.85
N TRP A 41 0.07 2.32 0.33
CA TRP A 41 0.82 2.19 1.57
C TRP A 41 1.10 0.72 1.92
N LYS A 42 0.12 -0.18 1.76
CA LYS A 42 0.33 -1.63 1.96
C LYS A 42 1.34 -2.21 0.98
N ALA A 43 1.33 -1.78 -0.28
CA ALA A 43 2.31 -2.21 -1.28
C ALA A 43 3.73 -1.75 -0.91
N ARG A 44 3.85 -0.48 -0.48
CA ARG A 44 5.10 0.10 0.06
C ARG A 44 5.66 -0.73 1.20
N LEU A 45 4.84 -1.06 2.20
CA LEU A 45 5.26 -1.88 3.34
C LEU A 45 5.74 -3.28 2.94
N ALA A 46 5.20 -3.83 1.86
CA ALA A 46 5.59 -5.15 1.34
C ALA A 46 6.84 -5.10 0.45
N GLY A 47 7.41 -3.92 0.18
CA GLY A 47 8.47 -3.73 -0.82
C GLY A 47 8.00 -4.05 -2.25
N ARG A 48 6.69 -4.07 -2.49
CA ARG A 48 6.09 -4.44 -3.79
C ARG A 48 5.53 -3.20 -4.49
N LYS A 49 5.57 -3.17 -5.82
CA LYS A 49 4.83 -2.17 -6.58
C LYS A 49 3.32 -2.40 -6.37
N PRO A 50 2.51 -1.34 -6.21
CA PRO A 50 1.07 -1.47 -6.05
C PRO A 50 0.48 -2.10 -7.32
N GLN A 51 0.00 -3.34 -7.19
CA GLN A 51 -0.59 -4.05 -8.30
C GLN A 51 -1.99 -3.48 -8.57
N ASN A 52 -2.10 -2.68 -9.64
CA ASN A 52 -3.36 -2.26 -10.23
C ASN A 52 -3.95 -3.43 -11.04
N THR A 53 -4.33 -4.53 -10.36
CA THR A 53 -5.02 -5.62 -11.04
C THR A 53 -6.47 -5.23 -11.28
N LYS A 54 -6.68 -4.61 -12.45
CA LYS A 54 -7.94 -4.71 -13.21
C LYS A 54 -7.86 -5.83 -14.27
N GLY A 55 -6.90 -6.77 -14.14
CA GLY A 55 -6.62 -7.80 -15.15
C GLY A 55 -5.92 -9.05 -14.61
N GLY A 56 -6.32 -9.55 -13.45
CA GLY A 56 -5.67 -10.70 -12.78
C GLY A 56 -6.37 -12.05 -12.99
N TYR A 57 -6.99 -12.30 -14.14
CA TYR A 57 -7.62 -13.60 -14.46
C TYR A 57 -6.89 -14.40 -15.56
N ASN A 58 -5.60 -14.15 -15.80
CA ASN A 58 -4.78 -15.13 -16.52
C ASN A 58 -3.99 -15.96 -15.51
N LYS A 59 -4.68 -16.91 -14.87
CA LYS A 59 -4.01 -18.15 -14.47
C LYS A 59 -3.62 -18.82 -15.78
N THR A 60 -2.37 -18.72 -16.18
CA THR A 60 -1.81 -19.71 -17.12
C THR A 60 -1.93 -21.05 -16.41
N LEU A 61 -3.00 -21.79 -16.73
CA LEU A 61 -3.04 -23.23 -16.61
C LEU A 61 -1.81 -23.73 -17.36
N THR A 62 -0.81 -24.21 -16.62
CA THR A 62 0.25 -25.05 -17.13
C THR A 62 -0.39 -26.17 -17.96
N PRO A 63 -0.13 -26.28 -19.28
CA PRO A 63 -0.37 -27.53 -19.97
C PRO A 63 0.76 -28.51 -19.62
N ASP A 64 0.37 -29.77 -19.51
CA ASP A 64 1.19 -30.98 -19.29
C ASP A 64 2.41 -31.04 -20.23
#